data_AF-A0A438J1X0-F1
#
_entry.id   AF-A0A438J1X0-F1
#
_cell.length_a   1.000
_cell.length_b   1.000
_cell.length_c   1.000
_cell.angle_alpha   90.00
_cell.angle_beta   90.00
_cell.angle_gamma   90.00
#
_symmetry.space_group_name_H-M   'P 1'
#
loop_
_entity.id
_entity.type
_entity.pdbx_description
1 polymer ?
#
loop_
_entity_poly.entity_id
_entity_poly.type
_entity_poly.pdbx_seq_one_letter_code
_entity_poly.pdbx_strand_id
1 'polypeptide(L)'
;MAGLSLNPTKITTPTLQSHKPIYRFNSLTNPTKTQLKFPTNPAKTHPKLLHFRHSSVSESSVSVPKEVEVDDEEDDPTSEMNYLDRETDPESISEWELDFCSRPILDIRGKKIWELLVCDSSLSLQYTKYFPNNVINSVTLKNAIESISDELDVPLPEKIRFFRSQMQTIVTKACKELGIKPIPSKRCLSLILWLEERYETVYTRHPGFQQGSKPLLTLDNPFPMQLPENLFGEKWAFVQLPFSAVQEEVSSLETRLVFGASLDLDLLGIEVDANTLIPGLAVASSRAKPLAAWMNGLEVCSIEADTARACLILSVGISTRYIYATYKKTPVTTSEAEAWEAAKKACGGLHFLAIQDDLNSDDCVGFWLLLDLPPPPV
;
A
#
# COMPACT_ATOMS: atom_id res chain seq x y z
N MET A 1 15.68 16.98 15.05
CA MET A 1 15.14 18.31 14.73
C MET A 1 16.03 19.03 13.72
N ALA A 2 15.58 19.13 12.48
CA ALA A 2 16.03 20.10 11.49
C ALA A 2 14.78 20.52 10.70
N GLY A 3 13.98 21.41 11.29
CA GLY A 3 12.78 21.93 10.67
C GLY A 3 13.12 23.10 9.74
N LEU A 4 12.72 23.00 8.48
CA LEU A 4 12.58 24.18 7.63
C LEU A 4 11.31 24.91 8.07
N SER A 5 11.45 26.05 8.75
CA SER A 5 10.34 26.82 9.32
C SER A 5 9.66 27.74 8.29
N LEU A 6 8.51 27.29 7.79
CA LEU A 6 7.20 27.93 7.60
C LEU A 6 7.02 29.32 6.94
N ASN A 7 6.15 29.34 5.93
CA ASN A 7 5.01 30.27 5.84
C ASN A 7 3.69 29.47 5.95
N PRO A 8 2.84 29.68 6.97
CA PRO A 8 1.55 28.99 7.08
C PRO A 8 0.57 29.55 6.05
N THR A 9 0.24 28.76 5.02
CA THR A 9 -0.79 29.15 4.05
C THR A 9 -2.17 28.87 4.64
N LYS A 10 -2.96 29.91 4.93
CA LYS A 10 -4.36 29.76 5.34
C LYS A 10 -5.20 29.27 4.16
N ILE A 11 -6.04 28.26 4.42
CA ILE A 11 -7.08 27.81 3.50
C ILE A 11 -8.23 28.82 3.52
N THR A 12 -8.70 29.26 2.35
CA THR A 12 -9.88 30.13 2.19
C THR A 12 -11.14 29.28 2.03
N THR A 13 -12.09 29.38 2.98
CA THR A 13 -13.45 28.82 2.87
C THR A 13 -14.52 29.93 2.95
N PRO A 14 -15.67 29.80 2.26
CA PRO A 14 -16.82 30.68 2.39
C PRO A 14 -17.68 30.30 3.61
N THR A 15 -18.24 31.30 4.29
CA THR A 15 -18.94 31.20 5.58
C THR A 15 -20.45 31.05 5.40
N LEU A 16 -21.12 30.11 6.09
CA LEU A 16 -22.37 30.39 6.84
C LEU A 16 -22.91 29.24 7.74
N GLN A 17 -23.16 29.62 9.00
CA GLN A 17 -24.26 29.30 9.94
C GLN A 17 -24.54 27.86 10.45
N SER A 18 -24.46 27.76 11.79
CA SER A 18 -24.64 26.59 12.64
C SER A 18 -26.08 26.35 13.09
N HIS A 19 -26.45 25.07 13.25
CA HIS A 19 -27.48 24.64 14.21
C HIS A 19 -26.99 23.42 15.01
N LYS A 20 -27.04 23.53 16.35
CA LYS A 20 -27.01 22.45 17.37
C LYS A 20 -28.47 21.96 17.59
N PRO A 21 -28.79 20.78 18.21
CA PRO A 21 -28.11 20.23 19.41
C PRO A 21 -28.11 18.68 19.67
N ILE A 22 -27.22 18.31 20.60
CA ILE A 22 -27.35 17.40 21.79
C ILE A 22 -27.85 15.96 21.59
N TYR A 23 -27.05 14.96 22.01
CA TYR A 23 -27.43 13.92 23.00
C TYR A 23 -26.19 13.35 23.72
N ARG A 24 -26.32 13.17 25.05
CA ARG A 24 -25.39 12.51 25.99
C ARG A 24 -25.77 11.03 26.09
N PHE A 25 -24.80 10.11 26.22
CA PHE A 25 -24.98 8.89 27.03
C PHE A 25 -23.66 8.45 27.69
N ASN A 26 -23.79 7.97 28.92
CA ASN A 26 -22.76 7.69 29.91
C ASN A 26 -22.09 6.33 29.71
N SER A 27 -20.83 6.25 30.16
CA SER A 27 -20.05 5.04 30.38
C SER A 27 -20.46 4.27 31.64
N LEU A 28 -20.07 2.99 31.75
CA LEU A 28 -19.54 2.37 32.98
C LEU A 28 -18.99 0.95 32.71
N THR A 29 -17.71 0.75 33.10
CA THR A 29 -17.08 -0.42 33.77
C THR A 29 -16.96 -1.78 33.06
N ASN A 30 -15.90 -2.60 33.18
CA ASN A 30 -14.53 -2.55 33.73
C ASN A 30 -13.79 -3.83 33.23
N PRO A 31 -12.44 -3.91 33.29
CA PRO A 31 -11.63 -4.87 32.54
C PRO A 31 -11.27 -6.13 33.34
N THR A 32 -11.09 -7.27 32.66
CA THR A 32 -10.48 -8.47 33.23
C THR A 32 -9.10 -8.69 32.63
N LYS A 33 -8.09 -8.72 33.48
CA LYS A 33 -6.66 -8.94 33.16
C LYS A 33 -6.40 -10.42 32.96
N THR A 34 -5.70 -10.78 31.87
CA THR A 34 -4.99 -12.06 31.78
C THR A 34 -3.60 -11.80 31.23
N GLN A 35 -2.58 -12.15 32.02
CA GLN A 35 -1.18 -12.08 31.63
C GLN A 35 -0.80 -13.32 30.81
N LEU A 36 -0.11 -13.14 29.69
CA LEU A 36 0.67 -14.19 29.06
C LEU A 36 2.11 -13.73 28.83
N LYS A 37 3.02 -14.64 29.16
CA LYS A 37 4.48 -14.47 29.15
C LYS A 37 5.00 -14.87 27.77
N PHE A 38 5.85 -14.04 27.19
CA PHE A 38 6.59 -14.35 25.97
C PHE A 38 7.84 -15.19 26.29
N PRO A 39 8.14 -16.24 25.51
CA PRO A 39 9.49 -16.77 25.39
C PRO A 39 10.16 -16.22 24.11
N THR A 40 11.32 -15.63 24.31
CA THR A 40 12.29 -15.22 23.29
C THR A 40 13.12 -16.42 22.83
N ASN A 41 13.25 -16.65 21.51
CA ASN A 41 14.46 -17.25 20.90
C ASN A 41 14.41 -17.23 19.34
N PRO A 42 15.55 -17.48 18.65
CA PRO A 42 15.99 -16.60 17.57
C PRO A 42 15.69 -17.07 16.13
N ALA A 43 15.65 -16.06 15.28
CA ALA A 43 15.63 -16.01 13.81
C ALA A 43 16.11 -17.25 13.04
N LYS A 44 15.31 -17.66 12.06
CA LYS A 44 15.77 -18.34 10.85
C LYS A 44 15.05 -17.80 9.60
N THR A 45 15.87 -17.71 8.56
CA THR A 45 15.68 -17.29 7.17
C THR A 45 14.32 -17.58 6.52
N HIS A 46 13.61 -16.51 6.16
CA HIS A 46 12.51 -16.49 5.20
C HIS A 46 13.03 -16.46 3.74
N PRO A 47 12.26 -16.95 2.76
CA PRO A 47 12.56 -16.72 1.34
C PRO A 47 12.41 -15.22 1.06
N LYS A 48 13.56 -14.56 0.83
CA LYS A 48 13.60 -13.13 0.53
C LYS A 48 13.10 -12.88 -0.88
N LEU A 49 12.24 -11.88 -1.06
CA LEU A 49 12.10 -11.14 -2.32
C LEU A 49 13.50 -10.88 -2.88
N LEU A 50 13.73 -11.31 -4.12
CA LEU A 50 15.03 -11.14 -4.78
C LEU A 50 15.42 -9.65 -4.76
N HIS A 51 16.57 -9.37 -4.13
CA HIS A 51 17.07 -8.03 -3.86
C HIS A 51 16.97 -7.08 -5.07
N PHE A 52 16.30 -5.94 -4.88
CA PHE A 52 16.43 -4.78 -5.75
C PHE A 52 17.86 -4.20 -5.62
N ARG A 53 18.72 -4.48 -6.60
CA ARG A 53 20.02 -3.79 -6.74
C ARG A 53 19.88 -2.57 -7.63
N HIS A 54 20.00 -1.39 -7.04
CA HIS A 54 20.35 -0.18 -7.78
C HIS A 54 21.79 -0.30 -8.31
N SER A 55 21.95 -0.15 -9.63
CA SER A 55 23.23 -0.19 -10.32
C SER A 55 24.14 0.96 -9.87
N SER A 56 25.30 0.63 -9.30
CA SER A 56 26.46 1.52 -9.16
C SER A 56 27.71 0.78 -9.66
N VAL A 57 28.54 1.50 -10.40
CA VAL A 57 29.60 1.01 -11.29
C VAL A 57 30.99 1.07 -10.62
N SER A 58 31.80 0.02 -10.86
CA SER A 58 33.27 -0.13 -10.62
C SER A 58 33.72 -0.34 -9.16
N GLU A 59 34.69 -1.20 -8.81
CA GLU A 59 35.90 -1.69 -9.49
C GLU A 59 36.16 -3.20 -9.28
N SER A 60 37.03 -3.74 -10.12
CA SER A 60 37.44 -5.14 -10.21
C SER A 60 38.21 -5.66 -8.99
N SER A 61 37.99 -6.92 -8.60
CA SER A 61 39.01 -7.78 -8.01
C SER A 61 38.64 -9.25 -8.20
N VAL A 62 39.46 -9.96 -8.95
CA VAL A 62 39.33 -11.38 -9.32
C VAL A 62 39.51 -12.26 -8.08
N SER A 63 38.51 -13.09 -7.77
CA SER A 63 38.71 -14.30 -6.98
C SER A 63 37.77 -15.40 -7.50
N VAL A 64 38.36 -16.57 -7.72
CA VAL A 64 37.78 -17.75 -8.38
C VAL A 64 36.56 -18.27 -7.60
N PRO A 65 35.38 -18.48 -8.22
CA PRO A 65 34.27 -19.12 -7.54
C PRO A 65 34.48 -20.63 -7.47
N LYS A 66 34.29 -21.16 -6.26
CA LYS A 66 34.09 -22.57 -5.97
C LYS A 66 32.72 -22.93 -6.55
N GLU A 67 32.68 -23.91 -7.46
CA GLU A 67 31.44 -24.43 -8.04
C GLU A 67 30.51 -24.88 -6.90
N VAL A 68 29.45 -24.10 -6.69
CA VAL A 68 28.25 -24.54 -6.00
C VAL A 68 27.40 -25.15 -7.11
N GLU A 69 27.12 -26.44 -7.01
CA GLU A 69 26.09 -27.08 -7.83
C GLU A 69 24.79 -26.30 -7.58
N VAL A 70 24.43 -25.46 -8.54
CA VAL A 70 23.11 -24.87 -8.65
C VAL A 70 22.24 -26.00 -9.16
N ASP A 71 21.32 -26.47 -8.32
CA ASP A 71 20.24 -27.32 -8.75
C ASP A 71 19.37 -26.46 -9.69
N ASP A 72 19.68 -26.48 -10.99
CA ASP A 72 18.88 -25.85 -12.04
C ASP A 72 17.59 -26.68 -12.23
N GLU A 73 16.74 -26.74 -11.20
CA GLU A 73 15.31 -26.96 -11.45
C GLU A 73 14.84 -25.72 -12.23
N GLU A 74 14.82 -25.80 -13.57
CA GLU A 74 14.20 -24.78 -14.41
C GLU A 74 12.76 -24.59 -13.96
N ASP A 75 12.50 -23.55 -13.15
CA ASP A 75 11.17 -23.14 -12.73
C ASP A 75 10.28 -23.02 -13.97
N ASP A 76 9.33 -23.94 -14.12
CA ASP A 76 8.39 -23.95 -15.22
C ASP A 76 7.51 -22.68 -15.13
N PRO A 77 7.64 -21.73 -16.09
CA PRO A 77 6.91 -20.47 -16.02
C PRO A 77 5.40 -20.64 -16.22
N THR A 78 4.96 -21.84 -16.59
CA THR A 78 3.53 -22.20 -16.73
C THR A 78 2.94 -22.81 -15.46
N SER A 79 3.78 -23.13 -14.47
CA SER A 79 3.34 -23.72 -13.22
C SER A 79 2.57 -22.74 -12.34
N GLU A 80 1.51 -23.24 -11.73
CA GLU A 80 0.69 -22.54 -10.74
C GLU A 80 1.33 -22.66 -9.36
N MET A 81 1.25 -21.60 -8.56
CA MET A 81 1.86 -21.54 -7.25
C MET A 81 0.80 -21.72 -6.17
N ASN A 82 1.05 -22.65 -5.24
CA ASN A 82 0.21 -22.91 -4.07
C ASN A 82 1.15 -22.99 -2.87
N TYR A 83 1.36 -21.85 -2.21
CA TYR A 83 2.34 -21.72 -1.13
C TYR A 83 1.71 -21.15 0.13
N LEU A 84 2.01 -21.81 1.24
CA LEU A 84 1.75 -21.35 2.60
C LEU A 84 3.01 -21.60 3.45
N ASP A 85 3.52 -20.57 4.11
CA ASP A 85 4.63 -20.70 5.04
C ASP A 85 4.23 -21.60 6.22
N ARG A 86 5.09 -22.59 6.52
CA ARG A 86 4.85 -23.59 7.57
C ARG A 86 4.91 -23.01 8.97
N GLU A 87 5.58 -21.86 9.13
CA GLU A 87 5.70 -21.18 10.42
C GLU A 87 4.52 -20.22 10.67
N THR A 88 3.72 -19.93 9.64
CA THR A 88 2.57 -19.04 9.74
C THR A 88 1.36 -19.79 10.26
N ASP A 89 0.69 -19.23 11.26
CA ASP A 89 -0.61 -19.71 11.73
C ASP A 89 -1.69 -19.36 10.69
N PRO A 90 -2.36 -20.34 10.05
CA PRO A 90 -3.40 -20.08 9.05
C PRO A 90 -4.49 -19.12 9.54
N GLU A 91 -4.85 -19.20 10.82
CA GLU A 91 -5.89 -18.36 11.44
C GLU A 91 -5.46 -16.90 11.61
N SER A 92 -4.15 -16.61 11.50
CA SER A 92 -3.64 -15.24 11.55
C SER A 92 -3.84 -14.47 10.25
N ILE A 93 -4.07 -15.17 9.13
CA ILE A 93 -4.22 -14.57 7.80
C ILE A 93 -5.65 -14.10 7.58
N SER A 94 -5.95 -12.90 8.07
CA SER A 94 -7.30 -12.30 8.02
C SER A 94 -7.53 -11.37 6.82
N GLU A 95 -6.47 -10.99 6.10
CA GLU A 95 -6.54 -10.11 4.92
C GLU A 95 -5.81 -10.74 3.74
N TRP A 96 -6.45 -10.77 2.57
CA TRP A 96 -5.77 -11.09 1.32
C TRP A 96 -5.74 -9.87 0.39
N GLU A 97 -4.73 -9.81 -0.47
CA GLU A 97 -4.62 -8.95 -1.63
C GLU A 97 -4.87 -9.80 -2.89
N LEU A 98 -5.69 -9.30 -3.81
CA LEU A 98 -6.14 -10.06 -4.99
C LEU A 98 -6.00 -9.25 -6.29
N ASP A 99 -5.39 -9.88 -7.30
CA ASP A 99 -5.44 -9.44 -8.69
C ASP A 99 -6.04 -10.55 -9.57
N PHE A 100 -7.02 -10.20 -10.39
CA PHE A 100 -7.59 -11.12 -11.37
C PHE A 100 -7.63 -10.43 -12.73
N CYS A 101 -6.58 -10.62 -13.53
CA CYS A 101 -6.35 -9.84 -14.75
C CYS A 101 -5.69 -10.69 -15.84
N SER A 102 -5.80 -10.25 -17.10
CA SER A 102 -5.04 -10.83 -18.20
C SER A 102 -3.55 -10.57 -18.05
N ARG A 103 -2.73 -11.57 -18.37
CA ARG A 103 -1.27 -11.43 -18.46
C ARG A 103 -0.82 -11.12 -19.89
N PRO A 104 0.41 -10.62 -20.11
CA PRO A 104 1.00 -10.41 -21.43
C PRO A 104 1.36 -11.75 -22.10
N ILE A 105 0.46 -12.72 -22.05
CA ILE A 105 0.66 -14.11 -22.46
C ILE A 105 -0.52 -14.51 -23.35
N LEU A 106 -0.22 -15.17 -24.47
CA LEU A 106 -1.21 -15.82 -25.33
C LEU A 106 -1.16 -17.33 -25.16
N ASP A 107 -2.34 -17.96 -25.21
CA ASP A 107 -2.48 -19.40 -25.32
C ASP A 107 -2.11 -19.89 -26.73
N ILE A 108 -2.10 -21.21 -26.92
CA ILE A 108 -1.84 -21.86 -28.21
C ILE A 108 -2.83 -21.47 -29.32
N ARG A 109 -3.95 -20.81 -28.97
CA ARG A 109 -4.99 -20.33 -29.89
C ARG A 109 -4.88 -18.83 -30.16
N GLY A 110 -3.84 -18.16 -29.64
CA GLY A 110 -3.63 -16.73 -29.75
C GLY A 110 -4.61 -15.88 -28.93
N LYS A 111 -5.21 -16.45 -27.86
CA LYS A 111 -6.10 -15.73 -26.93
C LYS A 111 -5.35 -15.38 -25.64
N LYS A 112 -5.71 -14.24 -25.04
CA LYS A 112 -5.12 -13.81 -23.77
C LYS A 112 -5.41 -14.80 -22.65
N ILE A 113 -4.39 -15.10 -21.86
CA ILE A 113 -4.51 -15.86 -20.62
C ILE A 113 -4.79 -14.88 -19.48
N TRP A 114 -5.73 -15.26 -18.61
CA TRP A 114 -5.99 -14.58 -17.34
C TRP A 114 -5.33 -15.32 -16.21
N GLU A 115 -5.01 -14.61 -15.15
CA GLU A 115 -4.43 -15.20 -13.96
C GLU A 115 -5.06 -14.55 -12.72
N LEU A 116 -5.38 -15.40 -11.75
CA LEU A 116 -5.66 -15.01 -10.38
C LEU A 116 -4.34 -15.04 -9.60
N LEU A 117 -4.02 -13.95 -8.92
CA LEU A 117 -2.98 -13.88 -7.90
C LEU A 117 -3.63 -13.50 -6.59
N VAL A 118 -3.28 -14.23 -5.54
CA VAL A 118 -3.69 -13.93 -4.17
C VAL A 118 -2.49 -14.06 -3.26
N CYS A 119 -2.30 -13.08 -2.39
CA CYS A 119 -1.33 -13.17 -1.31
C CYS A 119 -1.83 -12.47 -0.05
N ASP A 120 -1.19 -12.73 1.09
CA ASP A 120 -1.32 -11.88 2.28
C ASP A 120 -0.24 -10.78 2.28
N SER A 121 -0.28 -9.89 3.29
CA SER A 121 0.69 -8.79 3.40
C SER A 121 2.13 -9.27 3.61
N SER A 122 2.35 -10.44 4.22
CA SER A 122 3.68 -11.00 4.46
C SER A 122 4.24 -11.82 3.29
N LEU A 123 3.42 -12.12 2.28
CA LEU A 123 3.69 -13.17 1.29
C LEU A 123 3.88 -14.57 1.91
N SER A 124 3.39 -14.78 3.14
CA SER A 124 3.31 -16.11 3.76
C SER A 124 2.29 -16.98 3.05
N LEU A 125 1.26 -16.39 2.45
CA LEU A 125 0.33 -17.05 1.53
C LEU A 125 0.57 -16.49 0.15
N GLN A 126 0.78 -17.37 -0.83
CA GLN A 126 0.92 -17.02 -2.24
C GLN A 126 0.18 -18.07 -3.09
N TYR A 127 -0.77 -17.61 -3.89
CA TYR A 127 -1.57 -18.45 -4.76
C TYR A 127 -1.64 -17.86 -6.16
N THR A 128 -1.42 -18.69 -7.18
CA THR A 128 -1.66 -18.32 -8.57
C THR A 128 -2.46 -19.37 -9.32
N LYS A 129 -3.32 -18.92 -10.25
CA LYS A 129 -4.10 -19.83 -11.11
C LYS A 129 -4.43 -19.21 -12.45
N TYR A 130 -4.19 -19.94 -13.53
CA TYR A 130 -4.46 -19.49 -14.89
C TYR A 130 -5.88 -19.84 -15.34
N PHE A 131 -6.46 -18.94 -16.14
CA PHE A 131 -7.82 -19.05 -16.66
C PHE A 131 -7.88 -18.67 -18.14
N PRO A 132 -8.68 -19.38 -18.95
CA PRO A 132 -8.96 -18.95 -20.31
C PRO A 132 -9.90 -17.73 -20.32
N ASN A 133 -9.75 -16.85 -21.31
CA ASN A 133 -10.51 -15.59 -21.39
C ASN A 133 -12.05 -15.74 -21.38
N ASN A 134 -12.60 -16.90 -21.77
CA ASN A 134 -14.05 -17.11 -21.87
C ASN A 134 -14.74 -17.48 -20.54
N VAL A 135 -13.98 -17.70 -19.46
CA VAL A 135 -14.55 -18.09 -18.15
C VAL A 135 -14.46 -16.99 -17.10
N ILE A 136 -14.09 -15.77 -17.47
CA ILE A 136 -13.86 -14.67 -16.52
C ILE A 136 -15.18 -14.06 -16.08
N ASN A 137 -15.62 -14.41 -14.88
CA ASN A 137 -16.83 -13.91 -14.25
C ASN A 137 -16.77 -14.10 -12.72
N SER A 138 -17.79 -13.61 -12.00
CA SER A 138 -17.84 -13.68 -10.53
C SER A 138 -17.95 -15.10 -9.97
N VAL A 139 -18.59 -16.03 -10.68
CA VAL A 139 -18.76 -17.42 -10.22
C VAL A 139 -17.42 -18.14 -10.27
N THR A 140 -16.68 -17.97 -11.37
CA THR A 140 -15.32 -18.52 -11.52
C THR A 140 -14.40 -17.99 -10.43
N LEU A 141 -14.42 -16.67 -10.19
CA LEU A 141 -13.59 -16.07 -9.13
C LEU A 141 -13.99 -16.58 -7.74
N LYS A 142 -15.29 -16.68 -7.45
CA LYS A 142 -15.81 -17.18 -6.18
C LYS A 142 -15.33 -18.61 -5.90
N ASN A 143 -15.49 -19.51 -6.87
CA ASN A 143 -15.03 -20.89 -6.75
C ASN A 143 -13.50 -20.98 -6.58
N ALA A 144 -12.75 -20.09 -7.24
CA ALA A 144 -11.29 -20.05 -7.11
C ALA A 144 -10.87 -19.56 -5.71
N ILE A 145 -11.58 -18.60 -5.12
CA ILE A 145 -11.33 -18.17 -3.73
C ILE A 145 -11.65 -19.30 -2.74
N GLU A 146 -12.77 -20.02 -2.93
CA GLU A 146 -13.10 -21.21 -2.13
C GLU A 146 -11.99 -22.27 -2.25
N SER A 147 -11.47 -22.53 -3.46
CA SER A 147 -10.42 -23.54 -3.64
C SER A 147 -9.10 -23.18 -2.94
N ILE A 148 -8.76 -21.89 -2.79
CA ILE A 148 -7.57 -21.50 -2.02
C ILE A 148 -7.69 -21.97 -0.57
N SER A 149 -8.86 -21.75 0.03
CA SER A 149 -9.16 -22.16 1.41
C SER A 149 -9.05 -23.68 1.57
N ASP A 150 -9.64 -24.42 0.63
CA ASP A 150 -9.62 -25.90 0.65
C ASP A 150 -8.22 -26.48 0.37
N GLU A 151 -7.47 -25.90 -0.58
CA GLU A 151 -6.17 -26.41 -1.04
C GLU A 151 -5.03 -26.09 -0.04
N LEU A 152 -5.08 -24.93 0.62
CA LEU A 152 -4.05 -24.50 1.57
C LEU A 152 -4.43 -24.73 3.05
N ASP A 153 -5.63 -25.25 3.33
CA ASP A 153 -6.17 -25.41 4.69
C ASP A 153 -6.13 -24.09 5.50
N VAL A 154 -6.49 -22.99 4.83
CA VAL A 154 -6.56 -21.65 5.41
C VAL A 154 -8.01 -21.19 5.49
N PRO A 155 -8.44 -20.47 6.53
CA PRO A 155 -9.79 -19.91 6.57
C PRO A 155 -9.98 -18.86 5.48
N LEU A 156 -11.24 -18.64 5.09
CA LEU A 156 -11.58 -17.48 4.25
C LEU A 156 -11.25 -16.19 5.01
N PRO A 157 -10.65 -15.18 4.33
CA PRO A 157 -10.25 -13.95 4.99
C PRO A 157 -11.47 -13.11 5.36
N GLU A 158 -11.31 -12.24 6.37
CA GLU A 158 -12.35 -11.26 6.69
C GLU A 158 -12.55 -10.25 5.56
N LYS A 159 -11.46 -9.93 4.84
CA LYS A 159 -11.47 -8.96 3.76
C LYS A 159 -10.45 -9.26 2.66
N ILE A 160 -10.81 -8.85 1.44
CA ILE A 160 -9.95 -8.92 0.26
C ILE A 160 -9.72 -7.52 -0.29
N ARG A 161 -8.46 -7.09 -0.37
CA ARG A 161 -8.03 -5.87 -1.05
C ARG A 161 -7.80 -6.13 -2.53
N PHE A 162 -8.19 -5.19 -3.39
CA PHE A 162 -7.91 -5.25 -4.83
C PHE A 162 -7.74 -3.84 -5.40
N PHE A 163 -6.90 -3.69 -6.43
CA PHE A 163 -6.52 -2.38 -6.96
C PHE A 163 -7.05 -2.07 -8.37
N ARG A 164 -7.63 -3.05 -9.09
CA ARG A 164 -8.21 -2.83 -10.43
C ARG A 164 -9.69 -2.49 -10.36
N SER A 165 -10.04 -1.23 -10.65
CA SER A 165 -11.43 -0.75 -10.65
C SER A 165 -12.32 -1.48 -11.64
N GLN A 166 -11.79 -1.89 -12.79
CA GLN A 166 -12.56 -2.62 -13.80
C GLN A 166 -13.02 -4.00 -13.29
N MET A 167 -12.34 -4.56 -12.29
CA MET A 167 -12.70 -5.82 -11.65
C MET A 167 -13.67 -5.66 -10.47
N GLN A 168 -14.02 -4.43 -10.08
CA GLN A 168 -14.82 -4.15 -8.90
C GLN A 168 -16.13 -4.95 -8.86
N THR A 169 -16.88 -5.00 -9.97
CA THR A 169 -18.16 -5.74 -10.02
C THR A 169 -17.98 -7.24 -9.82
N ILE A 170 -16.96 -7.83 -10.46
CA ILE A 170 -16.67 -9.27 -10.39
C ILE A 170 -16.21 -9.64 -8.98
N VAL A 171 -15.22 -8.91 -8.45
CA VAL A 171 -14.65 -9.14 -7.11
C VAL A 171 -15.70 -8.93 -6.02
N THR A 172 -16.45 -7.82 -6.07
CA THR A 172 -17.48 -7.51 -5.06
C THR A 172 -18.56 -8.59 -5.02
N LYS A 173 -19.01 -9.07 -6.18
CA LYS A 173 -20.04 -10.12 -6.23
C LYS A 173 -19.53 -11.44 -5.68
N ALA A 174 -18.31 -11.86 -6.05
CA ALA A 174 -17.68 -13.07 -5.52
C ALA A 174 -17.50 -13.00 -4.00
N CYS A 175 -16.92 -11.91 -3.48
CA CYS A 175 -16.70 -11.71 -2.05
C CYS A 175 -18.02 -11.73 -1.26
N LYS A 176 -19.07 -11.08 -1.77
CA LYS A 176 -20.38 -11.02 -1.11
C LYS A 176 -21.03 -12.39 -0.94
N GLU A 177 -20.90 -13.28 -1.93
CA GLU A 177 -21.43 -14.65 -1.84
C GLU A 177 -20.68 -15.50 -0.80
N LEU A 178 -19.42 -15.15 -0.53
CA LEU A 178 -18.56 -15.80 0.48
C LEU A 178 -18.59 -15.14 1.86
N GLY A 179 -19.32 -14.03 2.03
CA GLY A 179 -19.31 -13.27 3.28
C GLY A 179 -18.02 -12.48 3.54
N ILE A 180 -17.15 -12.34 2.54
CA ILE A 180 -15.88 -11.62 2.61
C ILE A 180 -16.12 -10.13 2.31
N LYS A 181 -15.45 -9.22 3.01
CA LYS A 181 -15.54 -7.78 2.75
C LYS A 181 -14.59 -7.36 1.61
N PRO A 182 -15.10 -6.91 0.44
CA PRO A 182 -14.24 -6.39 -0.62
C PRO A 182 -13.75 -4.97 -0.29
N ILE A 183 -12.45 -4.73 -0.38
CA ILE A 183 -11.79 -3.45 -0.11
C ILE A 183 -11.10 -2.94 -1.38
N PRO A 184 -11.68 -1.98 -2.10
CA PRO A 184 -10.98 -1.33 -3.19
C PRO A 184 -9.84 -0.46 -2.63
N SER A 185 -8.58 -0.86 -2.84
CA SER A 185 -7.41 -0.12 -2.35
C SER A 185 -6.19 -0.24 -3.28
N LYS A 186 -5.44 0.86 -3.46
CA LYS A 186 -4.09 0.80 -4.05
C LYS A 186 -3.03 0.32 -3.07
N ARG A 187 -3.36 0.17 -1.78
CA ARG A 187 -2.47 -0.40 -0.75
C ARG A 187 -2.36 -1.93 -0.86
N CYS A 188 -2.39 -2.47 -2.07
CA CYS A 188 -2.09 -3.88 -2.33
C CYS A 188 -0.58 -4.02 -2.58
N LEU A 189 0.24 -3.63 -1.59
CA LEU A 189 1.66 -3.34 -1.82
C LEU A 189 2.46 -4.63 -2.07
N SER A 190 2.20 -5.67 -1.28
CA SER A 190 2.87 -6.97 -1.41
C SER A 190 2.52 -7.61 -2.74
N LEU A 191 1.25 -7.54 -3.15
CA LEU A 191 0.80 -8.03 -4.46
C LEU A 191 1.39 -7.23 -5.62
N ILE A 192 1.51 -5.90 -5.52
CA ILE A 192 2.12 -5.07 -6.56
C ILE A 192 3.59 -5.41 -6.75
N LEU A 193 4.35 -5.54 -5.66
CA LEU A 193 5.76 -5.94 -5.72
C LEU A 193 5.92 -7.37 -6.26
N TRP A 194 5.05 -8.28 -5.84
CA TRP A 194 5.06 -9.64 -6.35
C TRP A 194 4.69 -9.71 -7.85
N LEU A 195 3.80 -8.86 -8.33
CA LEU A 195 3.50 -8.72 -9.76
C LEU A 195 4.71 -8.23 -10.57
N GLU A 196 5.49 -7.30 -10.03
CA GLU A 196 6.74 -6.81 -10.63
C GLU A 196 7.75 -7.96 -10.74
N GLU A 197 7.97 -8.70 -9.65
CA GLU A 197 8.86 -9.87 -9.64
C GLU A 197 8.40 -10.94 -10.63
N ARG A 198 7.11 -11.28 -10.64
CA ARG A 198 6.54 -12.28 -11.56
C ARG A 198 6.64 -11.86 -13.01
N TYR A 199 6.59 -10.56 -13.31
CA TYR A 199 6.83 -10.10 -14.67
C TYR A 199 8.20 -10.50 -15.16
N GLU A 200 9.24 -10.25 -14.36
CA GLU A 200 10.62 -10.56 -14.72
C GLU A 200 10.97 -12.05 -14.66
N THR A 201 10.41 -12.77 -13.67
CA THR A 201 10.80 -14.17 -13.40
C THR A 201 9.92 -15.19 -14.11
N VAL A 202 8.62 -14.89 -14.31
CA VAL A 202 7.63 -15.83 -14.86
C VAL A 202 7.17 -15.39 -16.23
N TYR A 203 6.58 -14.19 -16.35
CA TYR A 203 5.87 -13.81 -17.58
C TYR A 203 6.80 -13.62 -18.77
N THR A 204 7.97 -13.00 -18.59
CA THR A 204 8.95 -12.82 -19.69
C THR A 204 9.55 -14.13 -20.20
N ARG A 205 9.57 -15.17 -19.34
CA ARG A 205 10.06 -16.52 -19.67
C ARG A 205 8.98 -17.44 -20.24
N HIS A 206 7.71 -17.07 -20.09
CA HIS A 206 6.60 -17.87 -20.55
C HIS A 206 6.60 -18.01 -22.09
N PRO A 207 6.40 -19.21 -22.67
CA PRO A 207 6.48 -19.42 -24.13
C PRO A 207 5.52 -18.55 -24.96
N GLY A 208 4.35 -18.26 -24.38
CA GLY A 208 3.33 -17.38 -24.96
C GLY A 208 3.53 -15.87 -24.74
N PHE A 209 4.64 -15.43 -24.13
CA PHE A 209 4.87 -14.03 -23.78
C PHE A 209 4.83 -13.10 -25.00
N GLN A 210 4.20 -11.94 -24.83
CA GLN A 210 4.08 -10.91 -25.85
C GLN A 210 4.72 -9.61 -25.35
N GLN A 211 5.98 -9.39 -25.74
CA GLN A 211 6.71 -8.18 -25.38
C GLN A 211 5.97 -6.93 -25.87
N GLY A 212 5.80 -5.94 -24.99
CA GLY A 212 5.10 -4.69 -25.30
C GLY A 212 3.57 -4.81 -25.40
N SER A 213 3.00 -5.97 -25.03
CA SER A 213 1.55 -6.12 -24.89
C SER A 213 1.02 -5.18 -23.83
N LYS A 214 0.02 -4.38 -24.18
CA LYS A 214 -0.64 -3.50 -23.23
C LYS A 214 -1.57 -4.31 -22.31
N PRO A 215 -1.56 -4.02 -20.99
CA PRO A 215 -2.56 -4.53 -20.05
C PRO A 215 -3.97 -4.30 -20.59
N LEU A 216 -4.88 -5.29 -20.45
CA LEU A 216 -6.29 -5.06 -20.77
C LEU A 216 -6.93 -4.05 -19.84
N LEU A 217 -6.52 -4.08 -18.57
CA LEU A 217 -7.10 -3.28 -17.50
C LEU A 217 -6.08 -2.24 -17.06
N THR A 218 -6.18 -1.04 -17.63
CA THR A 218 -5.33 0.09 -17.28
C THR A 218 -5.70 0.63 -15.90
N LEU A 219 -4.72 1.02 -15.09
CA LEU A 219 -5.01 1.65 -13.81
C LEU A 219 -5.63 3.04 -13.98
N ASP A 220 -6.63 3.33 -13.15
CA ASP A 220 -7.31 4.62 -13.17
C ASP A 220 -6.44 5.72 -12.56
N ASN A 221 -6.42 6.86 -13.25
CA ASN A 221 -5.90 8.12 -12.74
C ASN A 221 -6.91 9.25 -12.97
N PRO A 222 -8.00 9.30 -12.18
CA PRO A 222 -9.09 10.24 -12.39
C PRO A 222 -8.65 11.68 -12.07
N PHE A 223 -9.42 12.65 -12.54
CA PHE A 223 -9.21 14.04 -12.18
C PHE A 223 -9.48 14.26 -10.68
N PRO A 224 -8.65 15.08 -10.00
CA PRO A 224 -8.89 15.42 -8.60
C PRO A 224 -10.22 16.14 -8.40
N MET A 225 -10.94 15.75 -7.35
CA MET A 225 -12.21 16.34 -6.92
C MET A 225 -11.99 17.25 -5.70
N GLN A 226 -13.02 18.01 -5.33
CA GLN A 226 -12.99 18.78 -4.09
C GLN A 226 -13.00 17.87 -2.87
N LEU A 227 -12.18 18.20 -1.87
CA LEU A 227 -12.11 17.48 -0.61
C LEU A 227 -13.39 17.70 0.20
N PRO A 228 -14.01 16.65 0.77
CA PRO A 228 -15.09 16.77 1.74
C PRO A 228 -14.73 17.69 2.93
N GLU A 229 -15.68 18.52 3.38
CA GLU A 229 -15.44 19.55 4.42
C GLU A 229 -14.87 18.99 5.73
N ASN A 230 -15.26 17.77 6.09
CA ASN A 230 -14.82 17.12 7.31
C ASN A 230 -13.32 16.77 7.30
N LEU A 231 -12.70 16.65 6.12
CA LEU A 231 -11.32 16.20 5.92
C LEU A 231 -10.29 17.33 5.82
N PHE A 232 -10.71 18.60 5.89
CA PHE A 232 -9.76 19.72 5.88
C PHE A 232 -9.03 19.86 7.22
N GLY A 233 -7.71 19.96 7.15
CA GLY A 233 -6.88 20.56 8.20
C GLY A 233 -6.93 22.09 8.16
N GLU A 234 -6.49 22.75 9.24
CA GLU A 234 -6.45 24.21 9.34
C GLU A 234 -5.15 24.80 8.79
N LYS A 235 -4.04 24.09 9.02
CA LYS A 235 -2.71 24.42 8.52
C LYS A 235 -2.01 23.15 8.08
N TRP A 236 -1.03 23.30 7.23
CA TRP A 236 -0.16 22.19 6.82
C TRP A 236 1.24 22.69 6.54
N ALA A 237 2.21 21.78 6.55
CA ALA A 237 3.59 22.04 6.19
C ALA A 237 4.24 20.79 5.57
N PHE A 238 5.13 21.01 4.61
CA PHE A 238 6.09 19.97 4.23
C PHE A 238 7.09 19.79 5.35
N VAL A 239 7.33 18.55 5.74
CA VAL A 239 8.26 18.17 6.80
C VAL A 239 9.14 17.01 6.34
N GLN A 240 10.23 16.78 7.07
CA GLN A 240 11.07 15.61 6.88
C GLN A 240 11.46 15.05 8.25
N LEU A 241 11.42 13.74 8.40
CA LEU A 241 11.84 13.03 9.61
C LEU A 241 12.88 11.98 9.24
N PRO A 242 13.95 11.80 10.04
CA PRO A 242 14.80 10.62 9.93
C PRO A 242 13.95 9.35 10.01
N PHE A 243 14.29 8.33 9.24
CA PHE A 243 13.53 7.09 9.19
C PHE A 243 13.39 6.43 10.58
N SER A 244 14.41 6.53 11.42
CA SER A 244 14.35 6.13 12.84
C SER A 244 13.19 6.79 13.61
N ALA A 245 12.96 8.09 13.42
CA ALA A 245 11.83 8.79 14.03
C ALA A 245 10.48 8.37 13.42
N VAL A 246 10.46 8.05 12.11
CA VAL A 246 9.26 7.48 11.46
C VAL A 246 8.92 6.12 12.04
N GLN A 247 9.93 5.26 12.28
CA GLN A 247 9.74 3.95 12.91
C GLN A 247 9.20 4.08 14.34
N GLU A 248 9.68 5.07 15.11
CA GLU A 248 9.15 5.38 16.44
C GLU A 248 7.67 5.77 16.39
N GLU A 249 7.29 6.67 15.47
CA GLU A 249 5.88 7.08 15.28
C GLU A 249 4.99 5.89 14.88
N VAL A 250 5.44 5.05 13.94
CA VAL A 250 4.71 3.86 13.49
C VAL A 250 4.54 2.85 14.63
N SER A 251 5.60 2.58 15.40
CA SER A 251 5.54 1.69 16.57
C SER A 251 4.63 2.24 17.66
N SER A 252 4.50 3.57 17.73
CA SER A 252 3.60 4.24 18.67
C SER A 252 2.11 4.05 18.32
N LEU A 253 1.77 3.74 17.06
CA LEU A 253 0.38 3.54 16.62
C LEU A 253 -0.33 2.46 17.46
N GLU A 254 0.34 1.31 17.63
CA GLU A 254 -0.18 0.16 18.37
C GLU A 254 -0.30 0.45 19.87
N THR A 255 0.67 1.19 20.43
CA THR A 255 0.75 1.44 21.88
C THR A 255 -0.12 2.61 22.33
N ARG A 256 -0.27 3.65 21.50
CA ARG A 256 -0.97 4.90 21.83
C ARG A 256 -2.40 4.97 21.27
N LEU A 257 -2.87 3.94 20.54
CA LEU A 257 -4.18 3.92 19.87
C LEU A 257 -4.39 5.14 18.95
N VAL A 258 -3.32 5.53 18.27
CA VAL A 258 -3.30 6.63 17.30
C VAL A 258 -3.87 6.11 15.98
N PHE A 259 -4.63 6.94 15.26
CA PHE A 259 -5.17 6.53 13.94
C PHE A 259 -4.05 6.47 12.92
N GLY A 260 -4.08 5.50 12.01
CA GLY A 260 -2.94 5.37 11.11
C GLY A 260 -2.93 4.12 10.28
N ALA A 261 -1.89 4.04 9.47
CA ALA A 261 -1.51 2.83 8.78
C ALA A 261 0.00 2.69 8.86
N SER A 262 0.46 1.57 9.42
CA SER A 262 1.85 1.15 9.37
C SER A 262 2.17 0.54 8.01
N LEU A 263 3.46 0.35 7.77
CA LEU A 263 3.95 -0.43 6.65
C LEU A 263 5.17 -1.22 7.12
N ASP A 264 5.13 -2.54 6.95
CA ASP A 264 6.28 -3.39 7.23
C ASP A 264 7.20 -3.39 6.01
N LEU A 265 8.22 -2.53 6.05
CA LEU A 265 9.17 -2.39 4.94
C LEU A 265 10.08 -3.61 4.83
N ASP A 266 10.36 -4.31 5.92
CA ASP A 266 11.22 -5.49 5.93
C ASP A 266 10.53 -6.63 5.16
N LEU A 267 9.22 -6.84 5.39
CA LEU A 267 8.42 -7.81 4.64
C LEU A 267 8.28 -7.44 3.16
N LEU A 268 8.30 -6.15 2.83
CA LEU A 268 8.30 -5.69 1.43
C LEU A 268 9.69 -5.73 0.78
N GLY A 269 10.75 -6.11 1.51
CA GLY A 269 12.12 -6.12 0.99
C GLY A 269 12.68 -4.71 0.71
N ILE A 270 12.16 -3.68 1.38
CA ILE A 270 12.56 -2.28 1.21
C ILE A 270 13.50 -1.89 2.37
N GLU A 271 14.79 -1.77 2.05
CA GLU A 271 15.80 -1.34 3.03
C GLU A 271 15.95 0.18 3.02
N VAL A 272 15.85 0.80 4.19
CA VAL A 272 15.99 2.25 4.38
C VAL A 272 16.96 2.54 5.53
N ASP A 273 17.98 3.35 5.28
CA ASP A 273 18.92 3.77 6.35
C ASP A 273 18.20 4.62 7.40
N ALA A 274 18.52 4.40 8.68
CA ALA A 274 17.85 5.04 9.82
C ALA A 274 17.95 6.58 9.83
N ASN A 275 18.95 7.17 9.16
CA ASN A 275 19.12 8.62 9.05
C ASN A 275 18.52 9.20 7.77
N THR A 276 17.99 8.36 6.87
CA THR A 276 17.32 8.81 5.65
C THR A 276 16.16 9.73 6.01
N LEU A 277 16.15 10.94 5.44
CA LEU A 277 15.09 11.91 5.68
C LEU A 277 13.87 11.57 4.83
N ILE A 278 12.85 11.01 5.47
CA ILE A 278 11.59 10.67 4.83
C ILE A 278 10.74 11.94 4.73
N PRO A 279 10.28 12.33 3.53
CA PRO A 279 9.38 13.47 3.38
C PRO A 279 7.99 13.14 3.89
N GLY A 280 7.33 14.13 4.47
CA GLY A 280 5.96 14.00 4.90
C GLY A 280 5.17 15.28 4.82
N LEU A 281 3.87 15.14 5.02
CA LEU A 281 2.93 16.25 5.15
C LEU A 281 2.41 16.29 6.58
N ALA A 282 2.75 17.34 7.31
CA ALA A 282 2.19 17.61 8.63
C ALA A 282 0.94 18.47 8.50
N VAL A 283 -0.14 18.10 9.17
CA VAL A 283 -1.44 18.76 9.10
C VAL A 283 -1.91 19.07 10.51
N ALA A 284 -2.12 20.36 10.80
CA ALA A 284 -2.62 20.81 12.08
C ALA A 284 -4.12 21.12 12.02
N SER A 285 -4.87 20.73 13.05
CA SER A 285 -6.27 21.07 13.21
C SER A 285 -6.67 21.06 14.68
N SER A 286 -7.48 22.03 15.11
CA SER A 286 -8.16 21.97 16.42
C SER A 286 -9.10 20.75 16.56
N ARG A 287 -9.37 20.06 15.45
CA ARG A 287 -10.20 18.87 15.34
C ARG A 287 -9.37 17.65 14.93
N ALA A 288 -8.07 17.60 15.28
CA ALA A 288 -7.14 16.57 14.83
C ALA A 288 -7.66 15.14 15.04
N LYS A 289 -8.21 14.83 16.21
CA LYS A 289 -8.73 13.48 16.51
C LYS A 289 -9.93 13.08 15.62
N PRO A 290 -11.00 13.88 15.50
CA PRO A 290 -12.04 13.62 14.51
C PRO A 290 -11.53 13.53 13.07
N LEU A 291 -10.62 14.43 12.68
CA LEU A 291 -10.04 14.44 11.34
C LEU A 291 -9.29 13.13 11.05
N ALA A 292 -8.43 12.70 11.97
CA ALA A 292 -7.67 11.46 11.87
C ALA A 292 -8.60 10.23 11.81
N ALA A 293 -9.68 10.21 12.61
CA ALA A 293 -10.68 9.15 12.56
C ALA A 293 -11.37 9.04 11.20
N TRP A 294 -11.72 10.18 10.57
CA TRP A 294 -12.29 10.17 9.22
C TRP A 294 -11.29 9.75 8.16
N MET A 295 -10.03 10.22 8.25
CA MET A 295 -8.97 9.82 7.34
C MET A 295 -8.69 8.31 7.41
N ASN A 296 -8.80 7.70 8.59
CA ASN A 296 -8.62 6.26 8.78
C ASN A 296 -9.64 5.41 7.98
N GLY A 297 -10.80 5.98 7.66
CA GLY A 297 -11.82 5.33 6.84
C GLY A 297 -11.58 5.43 5.33
N LEU A 298 -10.56 6.15 4.87
CA LEU A 298 -10.40 6.52 3.47
C LEU A 298 -9.37 5.72 2.68
N GLU A 299 -8.81 4.61 3.17
CA GLU A 299 -7.82 3.83 2.40
C GLU A 299 -6.75 4.75 1.77
N VAL A 300 -6.05 5.53 2.60
CA VAL A 300 -5.10 6.56 2.15
C VAL A 300 -3.90 5.92 1.45
N CYS A 301 -3.69 6.30 0.19
CA CYS A 301 -2.69 5.66 -0.67
C CYS A 301 -1.43 6.52 -0.79
N SER A 302 -1.58 7.78 -1.23
CA SER A 302 -0.43 8.66 -1.48
C SER A 302 -0.82 10.14 -1.48
N ILE A 303 0.19 10.98 -1.29
CA ILE A 303 0.13 12.43 -1.44
C ILE A 303 1.08 12.84 -2.58
N GLU A 304 0.62 13.76 -3.43
CA GLU A 304 1.37 14.30 -4.56
C GLU A 304 1.29 15.83 -4.56
N ALA A 305 2.38 16.53 -4.87
CA ALA A 305 2.39 17.97 -5.09
C ALA A 305 2.27 18.30 -6.60
N ASP A 306 1.12 18.83 -7.02
CA ASP A 306 0.90 19.34 -8.37
C ASP A 306 1.36 20.81 -8.44
N THR A 307 2.59 21.00 -8.90
CA THR A 307 3.24 22.32 -9.03
C THR A 307 2.63 23.18 -10.13
N ALA A 308 2.00 22.54 -11.14
CA ALA A 308 1.31 23.25 -12.20
C ALA A 308 0.08 23.97 -11.63
N ARG A 309 -0.70 23.28 -10.79
CA ARG A 309 -1.92 23.80 -10.13
C ARG A 309 -1.68 24.44 -8.77
N ALA A 310 -0.46 24.34 -8.23
CA ALA A 310 -0.10 24.78 -6.88
C ALA A 310 -1.00 24.17 -5.79
N CYS A 311 -1.15 22.85 -5.82
CA CYS A 311 -1.96 22.10 -4.86
C CYS A 311 -1.35 20.75 -4.49
N LEU A 312 -1.80 20.20 -3.36
CA LEU A 312 -1.54 18.84 -2.93
C LEU A 312 -2.72 17.96 -3.30
N ILE A 313 -2.45 16.79 -3.86
CA ILE A 313 -3.43 15.79 -4.23
C ILE A 313 -3.33 14.62 -3.26
N LEU A 314 -4.45 14.26 -2.65
CA LEU A 314 -4.57 13.08 -1.80
C LEU A 314 -5.26 11.97 -2.60
N SER A 315 -4.57 10.85 -2.79
CA SER A 315 -5.11 9.64 -3.42
C SER A 315 -5.65 8.69 -2.37
N VAL A 316 -6.88 8.20 -2.58
CA VAL A 316 -7.61 7.32 -1.64
C VAL A 316 -8.33 6.19 -2.39
N GLY A 317 -8.36 5.00 -1.79
CA GLY A 317 -8.92 3.80 -2.43
C GLY A 317 -8.27 3.49 -3.78
N ILE A 318 -9.06 3.05 -4.77
CA ILE A 318 -8.55 2.72 -6.12
C ILE A 318 -8.66 3.84 -7.16
N SER A 319 -9.65 4.72 -7.03
CA SER A 319 -10.03 5.63 -8.12
C SER A 319 -10.57 6.96 -7.59
N THR A 320 -10.07 7.43 -6.45
CA THR A 320 -10.46 8.73 -5.88
C THR A 320 -9.23 9.57 -5.59
N ARG A 321 -9.26 10.81 -6.06
CA ARG A 321 -8.22 11.82 -5.82
C ARG A 321 -8.90 13.10 -5.36
N TYR A 322 -8.38 13.71 -4.32
CA TYR A 322 -8.87 14.97 -3.78
C TYR A 322 -7.82 16.05 -3.87
N ILE A 323 -8.23 17.28 -4.18
CA ILE A 323 -7.41 18.46 -3.92
C ILE A 323 -7.39 18.65 -2.40
N TYR A 324 -6.32 18.20 -1.76
CA TYR A 324 -6.22 18.15 -0.31
C TYR A 324 -5.90 19.52 0.28
N ALA A 325 -4.96 20.24 -0.34
CA ALA A 325 -4.58 21.57 0.05
C ALA A 325 -4.11 22.38 -1.15
N THR A 326 -4.14 23.70 -1.05
CA THR A 326 -3.63 24.61 -2.08
C THR A 326 -2.61 25.56 -1.47
N TYR A 327 -1.64 26.01 -2.27
CA TYR A 327 -0.69 27.05 -1.87
C TYR A 327 -0.64 28.18 -2.89
N LYS A 328 -0.20 29.35 -2.44
CA LYS A 328 0.01 30.48 -3.34
C LYS A 328 1.21 30.20 -4.23
N LYS A 329 1.00 30.16 -5.55
CA LYS A 329 2.07 29.93 -6.51
C LYS A 329 3.08 31.09 -6.51
N THR A 330 4.28 30.81 -6.02
CA THR A 330 5.46 31.69 -6.04
C THR A 330 6.70 30.86 -6.40
N PRO A 331 7.80 31.46 -6.88
CA PRO A 331 9.02 30.71 -7.15
C PRO A 331 9.52 29.89 -5.96
N VAL A 332 9.41 30.44 -4.74
CA VAL A 332 9.83 29.78 -3.49
C VAL A 332 8.96 28.55 -3.21
N THR A 333 7.65 28.71 -3.13
CA THR A 333 6.71 27.61 -2.84
C THR A 333 6.71 26.53 -3.93
N THR A 334 6.95 26.92 -5.19
CA THR A 334 7.10 25.96 -6.29
C THR A 334 8.36 25.12 -6.08
N SER A 335 9.50 25.77 -5.77
CA SER A 335 10.74 25.07 -5.48
C SER A 335 10.64 24.16 -4.25
N GLU A 336 9.89 24.54 -3.22
CA GLU A 336 9.64 23.69 -2.04
C GLU A 336 8.84 22.44 -2.40
N ALA A 337 7.77 22.59 -3.18
CA ALA A 337 6.95 21.46 -3.65
C ALA A 337 7.74 20.51 -4.58
N GLU A 338 8.56 21.06 -5.48
CA GLU A 338 9.46 20.28 -6.34
C GLU A 338 10.51 19.51 -5.53
N ALA A 339 11.10 20.16 -4.52
CA ALA A 339 12.06 19.52 -3.63
C ALA A 339 11.43 18.40 -2.80
N TRP A 340 10.18 18.58 -2.36
CA TRP A 340 9.43 17.55 -1.63
C TRP A 340 9.15 16.31 -2.50
N GLU A 341 8.68 16.51 -3.74
CA GLU A 341 8.50 15.40 -4.70
C GLU A 341 9.81 14.71 -5.06
N ALA A 342 10.89 15.48 -5.24
CA ALA A 342 12.21 14.93 -5.50
C ALA A 342 12.71 14.07 -4.34
N ALA A 343 12.52 14.52 -3.09
CA ALA A 343 12.86 13.75 -1.89
C ALA A 343 12.02 12.47 -1.79
N LYS A 344 10.72 12.54 -2.09
CA LYS A 344 9.82 11.37 -2.08
C LYS A 344 10.28 10.33 -3.10
N LYS A 345 10.60 10.77 -4.31
CA LYS A 345 11.15 9.90 -5.36
C LYS A 345 12.51 9.30 -4.96
N ALA A 346 13.38 10.07 -4.30
CA ALA A 346 14.66 9.56 -3.82
C ALA A 346 14.51 8.48 -2.73
N CYS A 347 13.41 8.51 -1.98
CA CYS A 347 13.04 7.49 -1.00
C CYS A 347 12.19 6.34 -1.61
N GLY A 348 12.21 6.16 -2.94
CA GLY A 348 11.43 5.10 -3.60
C GLY A 348 9.91 5.28 -3.51
N GLY A 349 9.42 6.50 -3.28
CA GLY A 349 8.00 6.79 -3.08
C GLY A 349 7.55 6.73 -1.61
N LEU A 350 8.44 6.39 -0.67
CA LEU A 350 8.15 6.38 0.76
C LEU A 350 7.94 7.81 1.28
N HIS A 351 6.81 8.03 1.95
CA HIS A 351 6.45 9.31 2.55
C HIS A 351 5.43 9.09 3.67
N PHE A 352 5.11 10.15 4.43
CA PHE A 352 4.10 10.05 5.48
C PHE A 352 3.10 11.20 5.52
N LEU A 353 1.94 10.94 6.13
CA LEU A 353 0.96 11.95 6.53
C LEU A 353 0.87 11.96 8.06
N ALA A 354 1.07 13.12 8.67
CA ALA A 354 0.93 13.32 10.10
C ALA A 354 -0.21 14.31 10.38
N ILE A 355 -1.11 13.97 11.30
CA ILE A 355 -2.21 14.83 11.75
C ILE A 355 -2.02 15.12 13.23
N GLN A 356 -2.02 16.39 13.60
CA GLN A 356 -1.69 16.87 14.94
C GLN A 356 -2.54 18.09 15.34
N ASP A 357 -2.56 18.44 16.62
CA ASP A 357 -3.33 19.60 17.11
C ASP A 357 -2.70 20.93 16.68
N ASP A 358 -1.37 21.03 16.70
CA ASP A 358 -0.59 22.17 16.19
C ASP A 358 0.67 21.69 15.47
N LEU A 359 1.21 22.51 14.55
CA LEU A 359 2.41 22.16 13.78
C LEU A 359 3.69 22.05 14.63
N ASN A 360 3.69 22.61 15.84
CA ASN A 360 4.81 22.52 16.78
C ASN A 360 4.58 21.45 17.86
N SER A 361 3.57 20.60 17.72
CA SER A 361 3.34 19.46 18.62
C SER A 361 4.43 18.42 18.42
N ASP A 362 4.92 17.84 19.51
CA ASP A 362 5.81 16.69 19.46
C ASP A 362 5.03 15.38 19.23
N ASP A 363 3.72 15.37 19.50
CA ASP A 363 2.85 14.20 19.37
C ASP A 363 1.91 14.30 18.16
N CYS A 364 1.79 13.18 17.43
CA CYS A 364 0.80 13.00 16.36
C CYS A 364 -0.49 12.33 16.89
N VAL A 365 -1.63 12.80 16.39
CA VAL A 365 -2.97 12.22 16.62
C VAL A 365 -3.35 11.22 15.53
N GLY A 366 -2.74 11.33 14.36
CA GLY A 366 -2.76 10.29 13.34
C GLY A 366 -1.48 10.27 12.51
N PHE A 367 -1.03 9.08 12.13
CA PHE A 367 0.18 8.88 11.33
C PHE A 367 0.00 7.77 10.30
N TRP A 368 0.20 8.08 9.03
CA TRP A 368 0.14 7.10 7.94
C TRP A 368 1.50 7.04 7.24
N LEU A 369 2.13 5.87 7.27
CA LEU A 369 3.24 5.55 6.39
C LEU A 369 2.69 5.08 5.05
N LEU A 370 3.14 5.74 3.99
CA LEU A 370 2.61 5.62 2.64
C LEU A 370 3.73 5.27 1.67
N LEU A 371 3.42 4.44 0.67
CA LEU A 371 4.36 4.05 -0.36
C LEU A 371 3.70 4.23 -1.74
N ASP A 372 4.23 5.18 -2.52
CA ASP A 372 3.73 5.49 -3.86
C ASP A 372 4.57 4.75 -4.90
N LEU A 373 4.17 3.51 -5.19
CA LEU A 373 4.81 2.68 -6.21
C LEU A 373 4.34 3.05 -7.62
N PRO A 374 5.21 2.91 -8.64
CA PRO A 374 4.74 2.94 -10.02
C PRO A 374 3.69 1.83 -10.27
N PRO A 375 2.81 2.00 -11.26
CA PRO A 375 1.96 0.91 -11.72
C PRO A 375 2.77 -0.34 -12.07
N PRO A 376 2.31 -1.55 -11.72
CA PRO A 376 2.96 -2.78 -12.15
C PRO A 376 2.93 -2.88 -13.68
N PRO A 377 3.87 -3.61 -14.31
CA PRO A 377 4.00 -3.72 -15.75
C PRO A 377 2.83 -4.43 -16.46
N VAL A 378 1.90 -5.05 -15.70
CA VAL A 378 0.83 -5.93 -16.20
C VAL A 378 -0.58 -5.60 -15.74
#